data_AF-A0AAE5T378-F1
#
_entry.id   AF-A0AAE5T378-F1
#
_cell.length_a   1.000
_cell.length_b   1.000
_cell.length_c   1.000
_cell.angle_alpha   90.00
_cell.angle_beta   90.00
_cell.angle_gamma   90.00
#
_symmetry.space_group_name_H-M   'P 1'
#
loop_
_entity.id
_entity.type
_entity.pdbx_description
1 polymer ?
#
loop_
_entity_poly.entity_id
_entity_poly.type
_entity_poly.pdbx_seq_one_letter_code
_entity_poly.pdbx_strand_id
1 'polypeptide(L)'
;MLTKEFALKSELSEKQVRKIVQHLEERGYQLKKTEYRGREATDFQEEDIELFQEIAERVGRTNSYELAFEELEKEKDFLQVIVKENPDNLPSDQQFPQVMQELKAEINKMREERQLLGQMISQVHQQQEELKTLHNQLNNQLETNTKSLNAMTEHQKLQAEQLTKTQESIETQTKEQKELATTIKNSHQQKGFWARLFGG
;
A
#
# COMPACT_ATOMS: atom_id res chain seq x y z
N MET A 1 16.48 -0.88 27.15
CA MET A 1 17.26 -1.81 26.30
C MET A 1 18.61 -1.20 25.94
N LEU A 2 19.64 -2.01 25.69
CA LEU A 2 21.01 -1.51 25.39
C LEU A 2 21.21 -1.24 23.89
N THR A 3 22.21 -0.42 23.53
CA THR A 3 22.49 0.01 22.14
C THR A 3 22.49 -1.12 21.12
N LYS A 4 23.07 -2.28 21.45
CA LYS A 4 23.14 -3.43 20.52
C LYS A 4 21.77 -4.02 20.22
N GLU A 5 20.95 -4.19 21.25
CA GLU A 5 19.58 -4.71 21.10
C GLU A 5 18.70 -3.70 20.36
N PHE A 6 18.83 -2.42 20.72
CA PHE A 6 18.12 -1.33 20.07
C PHE A 6 18.46 -1.21 18.58
N ALA A 7 19.75 -1.30 18.22
CA ALA A 7 20.20 -1.28 16.83
C ALA A 7 19.57 -2.41 16.01
N LEU A 8 19.51 -3.63 16.56
CA LEU A 8 18.86 -4.76 15.90
C LEU A 8 17.36 -4.53 15.71
N LYS A 9 16.64 -4.06 16.74
CA LYS A 9 15.20 -3.82 16.68
C LYS A 9 14.81 -2.64 15.77
N SER A 10 15.66 -1.61 15.68
CA SER A 10 15.44 -0.43 14.84
C SER A 10 15.93 -0.59 13.40
N GLU A 11 16.55 -1.73 13.06
CA GLU A 11 17.19 -1.97 11.76
C GLU A 11 18.28 -0.94 11.42
N LEU A 12 18.94 -0.38 12.44
CA LEU A 12 20.02 0.58 12.31
C LEU A 12 21.36 -0.04 12.71
N SER A 13 22.46 0.46 12.15
CA SER A 13 23.78 0.11 12.68
C SER A 13 24.00 0.75 14.06
N GLU A 14 24.74 0.07 14.95
CA GLU A 14 25.14 0.66 16.24
C GLU A 14 25.85 2.03 16.07
N LYS A 15 26.54 2.23 14.95
CA LYS A 15 27.20 3.49 14.61
C LYS A 15 26.19 4.60 14.32
N GLN A 16 25.13 4.31 13.57
CA GLN A 16 24.03 5.25 13.34
C GLN A 16 23.36 5.60 14.66
N VAL A 17 23.01 4.60 15.47
CA VAL A 17 22.40 4.81 16.80
C VAL A 17 23.27 5.74 17.66
N ARG A 18 24.58 5.48 17.77
CA ARG A 18 25.48 6.35 18.55
C ARG A 18 25.57 7.78 18.01
N LYS A 19 25.58 7.97 16.69
CA LYS A 19 25.58 9.31 16.07
C LYS A 19 24.29 10.06 16.33
N ILE A 20 23.14 9.37 16.23
CA ILE A 20 21.84 9.96 16.53
C ILE A 20 21.77 10.37 18.00
N VAL A 21 22.18 9.50 18.92
CA VAL A 21 22.29 9.81 20.36
C VAL A 21 23.13 11.06 20.59
N GLN A 22 24.31 11.14 19.97
CA GLN A 22 25.19 12.30 20.10
C GLN A 22 24.50 13.60 19.65
N HIS A 23 23.88 13.60 18.46
CA HIS A 23 23.20 14.78 17.95
C HIS A 23 21.98 15.18 18.77
N LEU A 24 21.23 14.21 19.30
CA LEU A 24 20.15 14.45 20.26
C LEU A 24 20.70 15.15 21.51
N GLU A 25 21.74 14.59 22.14
CA GLU A 25 22.34 15.15 23.37
C GLU A 25 22.95 16.54 23.16
N GLU A 26 23.64 16.77 22.04
CA GLU A 26 24.19 18.10 21.65
C GLU A 26 23.08 19.14 21.51
N ARG A 27 21.88 18.73 21.08
CA ARG A 27 20.68 19.56 20.96
C ARG A 27 19.87 19.63 22.25
N GLY A 28 20.39 19.06 23.34
CA GLY A 28 19.79 19.13 24.66
C GLY A 28 18.77 18.03 24.95
N TYR A 29 18.62 17.01 24.10
CA TYR A 29 17.75 15.88 24.39
C TYR A 29 18.39 14.95 25.43
N GLN A 30 17.72 14.79 26.55
CA GLN A 30 18.16 13.87 27.59
C GLN A 30 17.52 12.49 27.38
N LEU A 31 18.30 11.58 26.81
CA LEU A 31 17.93 10.17 26.79
C LEU A 31 18.14 9.57 28.18
N LYS A 32 17.24 8.67 28.60
CA LYS A 32 17.35 7.97 29.88
C LYS A 32 18.66 7.21 29.97
N LYS A 33 19.23 7.18 31.16
CA LYS A 33 20.53 6.57 31.44
C LYS A 33 20.36 5.43 32.43
N THR A 34 21.14 4.37 32.23
CA THR A 34 21.25 3.23 33.14
C THR A 34 22.72 2.90 33.34
N GLU A 35 23.06 2.28 34.46
CA GLU A 35 24.38 1.71 34.66
C GLU A 35 24.47 0.33 33.99
N TYR A 36 25.52 0.13 33.20
CA TYR A 36 25.84 -1.17 32.63
C TYR A 36 27.35 -1.44 32.74
N ARG A 37 27.70 -2.48 33.50
CA ARG A 37 29.10 -2.88 33.78
C ARG A 37 29.97 -1.72 34.33
N GLY A 38 29.43 -0.93 35.25
CA GLY A 38 30.15 0.20 35.86
C GLY A 38 30.37 1.39 34.93
N ARG A 39 29.62 1.46 33.82
CA ARG A 39 29.62 2.60 32.91
C ARG A 39 28.19 3.06 32.65
N GLU A 40 28.04 4.35 32.49
CA GLU A 40 26.77 4.94 32.06
C GLU A 40 26.46 4.52 30.62
N ALA A 41 25.24 4.04 30.39
CA ALA A 41 24.72 3.63 29.10
C ALA A 41 23.33 4.22 28.89
N THR A 42 22.98 4.49 27.63
CA THR A 42 21.62 4.90 27.29
C THR A 42 20.66 3.73 27.45
N ASP A 43 19.57 3.94 28.18
CA ASP A 43 18.48 2.97 28.35
C ASP A 43 17.35 3.29 27.37
N PHE A 44 17.43 2.69 26.18
CA PHE A 44 16.45 2.89 25.13
C PHE A 44 15.13 2.21 25.45
N GLN A 45 14.01 2.77 25.02
CA GLN A 45 12.69 2.17 25.07
C GLN A 45 12.22 1.79 23.65
N GLU A 46 11.14 1.01 23.52
CA GLU A 46 10.61 0.67 22.20
C GLU A 46 10.04 1.90 21.46
N GLU A 47 9.49 2.86 22.21
CA GLU A 47 9.03 4.16 21.70
C GLU A 47 10.15 4.99 21.05
N ASP A 48 11.42 4.78 21.42
CA ASP A 48 12.54 5.48 20.81
C ASP A 48 12.86 4.98 19.39
N ILE A 49 12.39 3.78 19.01
CA ILE A 49 12.72 3.15 17.71
C ILE A 49 12.26 4.00 16.54
N GLU A 50 11.01 4.47 16.58
CA GLU A 50 10.39 5.24 15.49
C GLU A 50 11.15 6.56 15.25
N LEU A 51 11.49 7.28 16.33
CA LEU A 51 12.29 8.51 16.25
C LEU A 51 13.64 8.26 15.58
N PHE A 52 14.34 7.19 15.97
CA PHE A 52 15.65 6.86 15.41
C PHE A 52 15.57 6.45 13.94
N GLN A 53 14.52 5.71 13.55
CA GLN A 53 14.27 5.35 12.15
C GLN A 53 13.96 6.57 11.29
N GLU A 54 13.12 7.48 11.77
CA GLU A 54 12.79 8.73 11.08
C GLU A 54 14.03 9.61 10.87
N ILE A 55 14.85 9.77 11.94
CA ILE A 55 16.13 10.50 11.83
C ILE A 55 17.03 9.82 10.81
N ALA A 56 17.17 8.50 10.85
CA ALA A 56 18.02 7.77 9.92
C ALA A 56 17.54 7.90 8.46
N GLU A 57 16.23 7.87 8.22
CA GLU A 57 15.66 8.09 6.90
C GLU A 57 15.95 9.50 6.40
N ARG A 58 15.77 10.51 7.27
CA ARG A 58 16.04 11.92 6.93
C ARG A 58 17.51 12.17 6.65
N VAL A 59 18.41 11.53 7.42
CA VAL A 59 19.85 11.51 7.16
C VAL A 59 20.15 10.87 5.80
N GLY A 60 19.45 9.79 5.44
CA GLY A 60 19.58 9.14 4.13
C GLY A 60 19.18 10.06 2.97
N ARG A 61 18.14 10.90 3.15
CA ARG A 61 17.67 11.86 2.14
C ARG A 61 18.60 13.07 2.00
N THR A 62 19.01 13.66 3.12
CA THR A 62 19.82 14.90 3.16
C THR A 62 21.32 14.64 3.05
N ASN A 63 21.76 13.40 3.26
CA ASN A 63 23.17 12.99 3.41
C ASN A 63 23.92 13.72 4.56
N SER A 64 23.20 14.33 5.51
CA SER A 64 23.79 15.10 6.61
C SER A 64 22.95 14.98 7.86
N TYR A 65 23.58 14.65 8.99
CA TYR A 65 22.89 14.67 10.29
C TYR A 65 22.45 16.08 10.64
N GLU A 66 23.30 17.09 10.43
CA GLU A 66 22.96 18.47 10.76
C GLU A 66 21.72 18.96 10.00
N LEU A 67 21.66 18.74 8.68
CA LEU A 67 20.52 19.14 7.86
C LEU A 67 19.27 18.31 8.18
N ALA A 68 19.43 17.00 8.42
CA ALA A 68 18.33 16.14 8.83
C ALA A 68 17.68 16.61 10.13
N PHE A 69 18.50 16.96 11.12
CA PHE A 69 18.00 17.50 12.39
C PHE A 69 17.40 18.89 12.21
N GLU A 70 18.02 19.81 11.44
CA GLU A 70 17.42 21.12 11.14
C GLU A 70 16.05 21.01 10.44
N GLU A 71 15.90 20.08 9.50
CA GLU A 71 14.61 19.82 8.85
C GLU A 71 13.59 19.25 9.83
N LEU A 72 14.00 18.30 10.68
CA LEU A 72 13.14 17.74 11.72
C LEU A 72 12.74 18.81 12.75
N GLU A 73 13.64 19.71 13.13
CA GLU A 73 13.36 20.84 14.03
C GLU A 73 12.35 21.82 13.44
N LYS A 74 12.37 22.02 12.11
CA LYS A 74 11.46 22.92 11.39
C LYS A 74 10.10 22.27 11.10
N GLU A 75 10.08 20.97 10.82
CA GLU A 75 8.87 20.20 10.48
C GLU A 75 8.15 19.68 11.72
N LYS A 76 8.93 19.36 12.76
CA LYS A 76 8.46 18.94 14.07
C LYS A 76 8.94 19.98 15.10
N ASP A 77 7.99 20.67 15.70
CA ASP A 77 8.14 21.54 16.89
C ASP A 77 8.71 20.80 18.15
N PHE A 78 9.27 19.60 17.97
CA PHE A 78 9.72 18.68 19.00
C PHE A 78 10.95 19.19 19.78
N LEU A 79 11.82 20.01 19.19
CA LEU A 79 13.11 20.40 19.78
C LEU A 79 13.08 21.62 20.71
N GLN A 80 11.96 22.33 20.85
CA GLN A 80 11.94 23.49 21.73
C GLN A 80 11.46 23.16 23.16
N VAL A 81 12.36 23.52 24.08
CA VAL A 81 12.22 23.70 25.53
C VAL A 81 12.42 22.45 26.40
N ILE A 82 13.69 22.03 26.54
CA ILE A 82 14.18 21.70 27.88
C ILE A 82 14.59 23.03 28.53
N VAL A 83 13.82 23.49 29.52
CA VAL A 83 14.28 24.55 30.42
C VAL A 83 15.54 24.01 31.11
N LYS A 84 16.69 24.64 30.85
CA LYS A 84 17.91 24.38 31.62
C LYS A 84 17.60 24.67 33.09
N GLU A 85 17.53 23.65 33.93
CA GLU A 85 17.58 23.83 35.38
C GLU A 85 19.01 24.22 35.77
N ASN A 86 19.39 25.47 35.51
CA ASN A 86 20.52 26.11 36.18
C ASN A 86 19.93 26.87 37.37
N PRO A 87 19.88 26.29 38.58
CA PRO A 87 19.34 26.97 39.77
C PRO A 87 20.07 28.28 40.08
N ASP A 88 21.30 28.44 39.58
CA ASP A 88 22.14 29.63 39.80
C ASP A 88 21.74 30.85 38.95
N ASN A 89 20.86 30.69 37.94
CA ASN A 89 20.44 31.76 37.03
C ASN A 89 18.93 32.06 37.08
N LEU A 90 18.19 31.50 38.04
CA LEU A 90 16.76 31.76 38.16
C LEU A 90 16.54 33.13 38.86
N PRO A 91 15.64 33.99 38.34
CA PRO A 91 15.24 35.20 39.03
C PRO A 91 14.75 34.85 40.43
N SER A 92 15.18 35.60 41.46
CA SER A 92 14.75 35.40 42.85
C SER A 92 13.28 35.81 43.11
N ASP A 93 12.50 35.97 42.04
CA ASP A 93 11.16 36.54 42.06
C ASP A 93 10.15 35.49 42.55
N GLN A 94 9.31 35.84 43.52
CA GLN A 94 8.46 34.88 44.23
C GLN A 94 7.43 34.18 43.32
N GLN A 95 7.10 34.77 42.17
CA GLN A 95 6.13 34.22 41.21
C GLN A 95 6.76 33.31 40.14
N PHE A 96 8.09 33.37 39.97
CA PHE A 96 8.80 32.59 38.96
C PHE A 96 8.65 31.06 39.13
N PRO A 97 8.70 30.49 40.34
CA PRO A 97 8.49 29.05 40.54
C PRO A 97 7.10 28.58 40.10
N GLN A 98 6.08 29.43 40.26
CA GLN A 98 4.69 29.10 39.95
C GLN A 98 4.45 29.12 38.44
N VAL A 99 4.94 30.16 37.75
CA VAL A 99 4.93 30.23 36.28
C VAL A 99 5.72 29.07 35.66
N MET A 100 6.84 28.68 36.26
CA MET A 100 7.62 27.53 35.81
C MET A 100 6.85 26.20 35.97
N GLN A 101 6.10 26.03 37.06
CA GLN A 101 5.25 24.85 37.25
C GLN A 101 4.10 24.80 36.25
N GLU A 102 3.44 25.93 35.99
CA GLU A 102 2.37 26.03 34.99
C GLU A 102 2.89 25.73 33.58
N LEU A 103 4.06 26.27 33.22
CA LEU A 103 4.70 25.98 31.94
C LEU A 103 5.07 24.49 31.82
N LYS A 104 5.59 23.88 32.88
CA LYS A 104 5.88 22.43 32.93
C LYS A 104 4.61 21.60 32.75
N ALA A 105 3.50 22.01 33.38
CA ALA A 105 2.22 21.32 33.24
C ALA A 105 1.67 21.41 31.81
N GLU A 106 1.72 22.59 31.19
CA GLU A 106 1.26 22.77 29.81
C GLU A 106 2.15 22.01 28.82
N ILE A 107 3.48 22.02 29.01
CA ILE A 107 4.42 21.22 28.21
C ILE A 107 4.10 19.73 28.32
N ASN A 108 3.79 19.23 29.52
CA ASN A 108 3.42 17.83 29.71
C ASN A 108 2.09 17.50 29.02
N LYS A 109 1.09 18.38 29.12
CA LYS A 109 -0.18 18.22 28.41
C LYS A 109 0.00 18.20 26.90
N MET A 110 0.81 19.12 26.35
CA MET A 110 1.15 19.12 24.92
C MET A 110 1.87 17.82 24.50
N ARG A 111 2.70 17.24 25.37
CA ARG A 111 3.34 15.94 25.10
C ARG A 111 2.33 14.79 25.08
N GLU A 112 1.35 14.78 25.98
CA GLU A 112 0.27 13.79 26.00
C GLU A 112 -0.60 13.89 24.74
N GLU A 113 -1.02 15.11 24.37
CA GLU A 113 -1.77 15.37 23.13
C GLU A 113 -1.00 14.90 21.90
N ARG A 114 0.31 15.12 21.87
CA ARG A 114 1.20 14.68 20.80
C ARG A 114 1.35 13.16 20.74
N GLN A 115 1.40 12.46 21.88
CA GLN A 115 1.38 11.00 21.90
C GLN A 115 0.07 10.45 21.32
N LEU A 116 -1.06 11.06 21.68
CA LEU A 116 -2.37 10.70 21.12
C LEU A 116 -2.42 10.94 19.61
N LEU A 117 -1.92 12.09 19.13
CA LEU A 117 -1.82 12.39 17.71
C LEU A 117 -0.94 11.37 16.97
N GLY A 118 0.18 10.94 17.56
CA GLY A 118 1.01 9.86 17.04
C GLY A 118 0.22 8.57 16.83
N GLN A 119 -0.54 8.14 17.84
CA GLN A 119 -1.40 6.96 17.74
C GLN A 119 -2.46 7.10 16.64
N MET A 120 -3.07 8.29 16.50
CA MET A 120 -4.04 8.57 15.44
C MET A 120 -3.40 8.50 14.05
N ILE A 121 -2.17 9.01 13.88
CA ILE A 121 -1.43 8.93 12.62
C ILE A 121 -1.14 7.47 12.26
N SER A 122 -0.70 6.64 13.21
CA SER A 122 -0.50 5.20 12.98
C SER A 122 -1.79 4.50 12.52
N GLN A 123 -2.93 4.85 13.12
CA GLN A 123 -4.25 4.33 12.70
C GLN A 123 -4.60 4.76 11.27
N VAL A 124 -4.35 6.02 10.90
CA VAL A 124 -4.57 6.50 9.53
C VAL A 124 -3.69 5.76 8.53
N HIS A 125 -2.43 5.49 8.85
CA HIS A 125 -1.55 4.71 7.97
C HIS A 125 -2.04 3.26 7.79
N GLN A 126 -2.52 2.61 8.86
CA GLN A 126 -3.13 1.28 8.76
C GLN A 126 -4.35 1.31 7.82
N GLN A 127 -5.24 2.30 7.98
CA GLN A 127 -6.41 2.48 7.12
C GLN A 127 -6.01 2.73 5.65
N GLN A 128 -4.95 3.50 5.40
CA GLN A 128 -4.44 3.72 4.04
C GLN A 128 -3.94 2.43 3.38
N GLU A 129 -3.22 1.59 4.13
CA GLU A 129 -2.74 0.31 3.59
C GLU A 129 -3.90 -0.65 3.33
N GLU A 130 -4.87 -0.73 4.25
CA GLU A 130 -6.11 -1.49 4.03
C GLU A 130 -6.85 -1.03 2.77
N LEU A 131 -7.01 0.28 2.56
CA LEU A 131 -7.63 0.82 1.35
C LEU A 131 -6.85 0.46 0.08
N LYS A 132 -5.53 0.50 0.12
CA LYS A 132 -4.68 0.10 -1.01
C LYS A 132 -4.83 -1.38 -1.33
N THR A 133 -4.88 -2.24 -0.32
CA THR A 133 -5.11 -3.68 -0.53
C THR A 133 -6.50 -3.95 -1.13
N LEU A 134 -7.54 -3.27 -0.63
CA LEU A 134 -8.89 -3.37 -1.18
C LEU A 134 -8.96 -2.89 -2.64
N HIS A 135 -8.28 -1.78 -2.95
CA HIS A 135 -8.19 -1.27 -4.32
C HIS A 135 -7.55 -2.30 -5.26
N ASN A 136 -6.45 -2.93 -4.85
CA ASN A 136 -5.80 -3.99 -5.62
C ASN A 136 -6.70 -5.20 -5.82
N GLN A 137 -7.45 -5.62 -4.80
CA GLN A 137 -8.42 -6.71 -4.91
C GLN A 137 -9.54 -6.39 -5.91
N LEU A 138 -10.11 -5.19 -5.85
CA LEU A 138 -11.12 -4.73 -6.80
C LEU A 138 -10.58 -4.69 -8.23
N ASN A 139 -9.36 -4.18 -8.42
CA ASN A 139 -8.76 -4.12 -9.74
C ASN A 139 -8.52 -5.53 -10.32
N ASN A 140 -8.03 -6.46 -9.52
CA ASN A 140 -7.86 -7.86 -9.93
C ASN A 140 -9.19 -8.54 -10.28
N GLN A 141 -10.26 -8.26 -9.53
CA GLN A 141 -11.60 -8.76 -9.85
C GLN A 141 -12.12 -8.14 -11.16
N LEU A 142 -11.93 -6.84 -11.38
CA LEU A 142 -12.31 -6.17 -12.62
C LEU A 142 -11.57 -6.74 -13.83
N GLU A 143 -10.26 -6.97 -13.71
CA GLU A 143 -9.48 -7.62 -14.77
C GLU A 143 -9.97 -9.04 -15.06
N THR A 144 -10.25 -9.82 -14.02
CA THR A 144 -10.76 -11.19 -14.15
C THR A 144 -12.12 -11.18 -14.87
N ASN A 145 -13.04 -10.32 -14.44
CA ASN A 145 -14.35 -10.20 -15.06
C ASN A 145 -14.25 -9.71 -16.52
N THR A 146 -13.35 -8.78 -16.81
CA THR A 146 -13.12 -8.29 -18.17
C THR A 146 -12.60 -9.41 -19.07
N LYS A 147 -11.66 -10.23 -18.59
CA LYS A 147 -11.16 -11.42 -19.32
C LYS A 147 -12.29 -12.43 -19.55
N SER A 148 -13.12 -12.69 -18.55
CA SER A 148 -14.28 -13.58 -18.67
C SER A 148 -15.29 -13.06 -19.68
N LEU A 149 -15.62 -11.77 -19.67
CA LEU A 149 -16.54 -11.16 -20.64
C LEU A 149 -15.99 -11.22 -22.07
N ASN A 150 -14.71 -10.94 -22.26
CA ASN A 150 -14.07 -11.06 -23.57
C ASN A 150 -14.10 -12.51 -24.06
N ALA A 151 -13.79 -13.48 -23.19
CA ALA A 151 -13.87 -14.90 -23.54
C ALA A 151 -15.29 -15.34 -23.89
N MET A 152 -16.31 -14.89 -23.15
CA MET A 152 -17.72 -15.15 -23.47
C MET A 152 -18.12 -14.53 -24.81
N THR A 153 -17.65 -13.31 -25.10
CA THR A 153 -17.94 -12.60 -26.36
C THR A 153 -17.31 -13.34 -27.55
N GLU A 154 -16.05 -13.77 -27.44
CA GLU A 154 -15.40 -14.60 -28.45
C GLU A 154 -16.11 -15.94 -28.63
N HIS A 155 -16.52 -16.58 -27.53
CA HIS A 155 -17.29 -17.82 -27.61
C HIS A 155 -18.63 -17.64 -28.33
N GLN A 156 -19.35 -16.55 -28.07
CA GLN A 156 -20.60 -16.21 -28.76
C GLN A 156 -20.36 -15.97 -30.24
N LYS A 157 -19.27 -15.27 -30.60
CA LYS A 157 -18.90 -15.03 -32.00
C LYS A 157 -18.59 -16.33 -32.74
N LEU A 158 -17.78 -17.21 -32.15
CA LEU A 158 -17.48 -18.53 -32.71
C LEU A 158 -18.74 -19.39 -32.85
N GLN A 159 -19.64 -19.34 -31.88
CA GLN A 159 -20.90 -20.07 -31.94
C GLN A 159 -21.81 -19.53 -33.06
N ALA A 160 -21.88 -18.20 -33.23
CA ALA A 160 -22.62 -17.59 -34.34
C ALA A 160 -22.04 -18.00 -35.70
N GLU A 161 -20.70 -18.00 -35.86
CA GLU A 161 -20.02 -18.46 -37.08
C GLU A 161 -20.25 -19.96 -37.36
N GLN A 162 -20.35 -20.79 -36.33
CA GLN A 162 -20.69 -22.22 -36.49
C GLN A 162 -22.15 -22.43 -36.91
N LEU A 163 -23.07 -21.65 -36.34
CA LEU A 163 -24.48 -21.68 -36.71
C LEU A 163 -24.69 -21.25 -38.17
N THR A 164 -24.03 -20.18 -38.62
CA THR A 164 -24.12 -19.74 -40.02
C THR A 164 -23.57 -20.80 -40.97
N LYS A 165 -22.41 -21.39 -40.69
CA LYS A 165 -21.86 -22.49 -41.51
C LYS A 165 -22.79 -23.70 -41.57
N THR A 166 -23.40 -24.06 -40.45
CA THR A 166 -24.34 -25.18 -40.39
C THR A 166 -25.61 -24.87 -41.20
N GLN A 167 -26.11 -23.63 -41.12
CA GLN A 167 -27.26 -23.19 -41.90
C GLN A 167 -26.95 -23.21 -43.41
N GLU A 168 -25.80 -22.70 -43.84
CA GLU A 168 -25.34 -22.78 -45.24
C GLU A 168 -25.25 -24.23 -45.73
N SER A 169 -24.76 -25.15 -44.89
CA SER A 169 -24.68 -26.58 -45.20
C SER A 169 -26.07 -27.22 -45.34
N ILE A 170 -27.01 -26.88 -44.46
CA ILE A 170 -28.40 -27.36 -44.54
C ILE A 170 -29.07 -26.83 -45.82
N GLU A 171 -28.85 -25.56 -46.16
CA GLU A 171 -29.42 -24.95 -47.37
C GLU A 171 -28.88 -25.59 -48.66
N THR A 172 -27.58 -25.90 -48.70
CA THR A 172 -26.98 -26.63 -49.83
C THR A 172 -27.54 -28.05 -49.95
N GLN A 173 -27.59 -28.81 -48.85
CA GLN A 173 -28.18 -30.15 -48.85
C GLN A 173 -29.66 -30.16 -49.25
N THR A 174 -30.45 -29.19 -48.78
CA THR A 174 -31.87 -29.10 -49.16
C THR A 174 -32.06 -28.71 -50.62
N LYS A 175 -31.17 -27.89 -51.21
CA LYS A 175 -31.16 -27.63 -52.66
C LYS A 175 -30.82 -28.89 -53.46
N GLU A 176 -29.76 -29.60 -53.08
CA GLU A 176 -29.36 -30.86 -53.73
C GLU A 176 -30.47 -31.92 -53.66
N GLN A 177 -31.13 -32.08 -52.51
CA GLN A 177 -32.27 -33.00 -52.37
C GLN A 177 -33.45 -32.60 -53.26
N LYS A 178 -33.76 -31.30 -53.38
CA LYS A 178 -34.80 -30.82 -54.29
C LYS A 178 -34.45 -31.11 -55.74
N GLU A 179 -33.21 -30.86 -56.15
CA GLU A 179 -32.73 -31.15 -57.51
C GLU A 179 -32.80 -32.65 -57.84
N LEU A 180 -32.35 -33.51 -56.92
CA LEU A 180 -32.48 -34.96 -57.04
C LEU A 180 -33.95 -35.40 -57.16
N ALA A 181 -34.84 -34.86 -56.33
CA ALA A 181 -36.26 -35.17 -56.39
C ALA A 181 -36.92 -34.73 -57.72
N THR A 182 -36.53 -33.56 -58.25
CA THR A 182 -37.00 -33.11 -59.57
C THR A 182 -36.46 -33.98 -60.70
N THR A 183 -35.20 -34.40 -60.65
CA THR A 183 -34.57 -35.28 -61.63
C THR A 183 -35.25 -36.65 -61.65
N ILE A 184 -35.54 -37.22 -60.47
CA ILE A 184 -36.28 -38.49 -60.34
C ILE A 184 -37.69 -38.35 -60.93
N LYS A 185 -38.44 -37.28 -60.59
CA LYS A 185 -39.77 -37.03 -61.16
C LYS A 185 -39.74 -36.92 -62.69
N ASN A 186 -38.79 -36.16 -63.24
CA ASN A 186 -38.65 -35.99 -64.68
C ASN A 186 -38.28 -37.31 -65.37
N SER A 187 -37.40 -38.11 -64.76
CA SER A 187 -37.05 -39.44 -65.28
C SER A 187 -38.23 -40.41 -65.29
N HIS A 188 -39.09 -40.37 -64.27
CA HIS A 188 -40.31 -41.18 -64.21
C HIS A 188 -41.36 -40.73 -65.22
N GLN A 189 -41.50 -39.42 -65.45
CA GLN A 189 -42.37 -38.89 -66.50
C GLN A 189 -41.88 -39.28 -67.90
N GLN A 190 -40.57 -39.21 -68.17
CA GLN A 190 -40.00 -39.66 -69.43
C GLN A 190 -40.22 -41.17 -69.63
N LYS A 191 -39.96 -42.01 -68.61
CA LYS A 191 -40.23 -43.45 -68.70
C LYS A 191 -41.71 -43.74 -68.97
N GLY A 192 -42.64 -43.03 -68.32
CA GLY A 192 -44.07 -43.16 -68.57
C GLY A 192 -44.50 -42.67 -69.97
N PHE A 193 -43.83 -41.64 -70.50
CA PHE A 193 -44.03 -41.15 -71.87
C PHE A 193 -43.56 -42.16 -72.91
N TRP A 194 -42.35 -42.70 -72.77
CA TRP A 194 -41.83 -43.75 -73.65
C TRP A 194 -42.65 -45.04 -73.58
N ALA A 195 -43.12 -45.42 -72.39
CA ALA A 195 -44.02 -46.56 -72.21
C ALA A 195 -45.37 -46.37 -72.92
N ARG A 196 -45.89 -45.14 -73.02
CA ARG A 196 -47.13 -44.84 -73.77
C ARG A 196 -46.94 -44.76 -75.28
N LEU A 197 -45.75 -44.38 -75.76
CA LEU A 197 -45.47 -44.26 -77.19
C LEU A 197 -45.04 -45.58 -77.84
N PHE A 198 -44.42 -46.49 -77.09
CA PHE A 198 -43.84 -47.72 -77.64
C PHE A 198 -44.24 -48.99 -76.89
N GLY A 199 -45.06 -48.88 -75.83
CA GLY A 199 -45.62 -50.01 -75.09
C GLY A 199 -47.07 -50.22 -75.46
N GLY A 200 -47.30 -50.83 -76.63
CA GLY A 200 -48.58 -51.27 -77.17
C GLY A 200 -48.35 -52.18 -78.36
#